data_AF-A0AAW2SR63-F1
#
_entry.id   AF-A0AAW2SR63-F1
#
_cell.length_a   1.000
_cell.length_b   1.000
_cell.length_c   1.000
_cell.angle_alpha   90.00
_cell.angle_beta   90.00
_cell.angle_gamma   90.00
#
_symmetry.space_group_name_H-M   'P 1'
#
loop_
_entity.id
_entity.type
_entity.pdbx_description
1 polymer ?
#
loop_
_entity_poly.entity_id
_entity_poly.type
_entity_poly.pdbx_seq_one_letter_code
_entity_poly.pdbx_strand_id
1 'polypeptide(L)'
;MIAGGPVGGDSHHARKAEIRKAHDVTIKEVLDVEAMENAPIIQFERAERSGPKNSHNDALVIMALLANYEVGRIFIDSGSSTNILFGEAYDQMQLGDIPLEKVNTSLYGFTGEVVHHRGIISLPLTLGVGLPEERAC
;
A
#
# COMPACT_ATOMS: atom_id res chain seq x y z
N MET A 1 -12.63 -3.13 -5.28
CA MET A 1 -12.59 -3.10 -3.81
C MET A 1 -12.17 -4.46 -3.32
N ILE A 2 -11.01 -4.51 -2.66
CA ILE A 2 -10.57 -5.69 -1.90
C ILE A 2 -10.78 -5.37 -0.41
N ALA A 3 -11.42 -6.30 0.31
CA ALA A 3 -11.71 -6.17 1.73
C ALA A 3 -11.21 -7.39 2.51
N GLY A 4 -11.09 -7.23 3.83
CA GLY A 4 -10.63 -8.30 4.72
C GLY A 4 -9.13 -8.25 4.94
N GLY A 5 -8.51 -9.43 5.04
CA GLY A 5 -7.14 -9.54 5.50
C GLY A 5 -6.98 -9.31 7.00
N PRO A 6 -5.73 -9.29 7.48
CA PRO A 6 -5.36 -9.26 8.90
C PRO A 6 -5.45 -7.86 9.53
N VAL A 7 -5.83 -6.83 8.75
CA VAL A 7 -5.91 -5.45 9.23
C VAL A 7 -6.98 -5.35 10.33
N GLY A 8 -6.56 -5.03 11.56
CA GLY A 8 -7.42 -5.07 12.75
C GLY A 8 -7.44 -6.41 13.51
N GLY A 9 -6.61 -7.38 13.10
CA GLY A 9 -6.37 -8.66 13.78
C GLY A 9 -6.93 -9.90 13.06
N ASP A 10 -6.32 -11.06 13.29
CA ASP A 10 -6.62 -12.33 12.60
C ASP A 10 -7.82 -13.11 13.16
N SER A 11 -8.57 -12.51 14.10
CA SER A 11 -9.79 -13.14 14.66
C SER A 11 -11.05 -12.35 14.29
N HIS A 12 -12.17 -13.05 14.20
CA HIS A 12 -13.47 -12.42 13.95
C HIS A 12 -13.82 -11.34 14.99
N HIS A 13 -13.45 -11.57 16.26
CA HIS A 13 -13.69 -10.60 17.34
C HIS A 13 -12.82 -9.35 17.19
N ALA A 14 -11.53 -9.50 16.89
CA ALA A 14 -10.62 -8.38 16.69
C ALA A 14 -11.07 -7.50 15.52
N ARG A 15 -11.37 -8.11 14.36
CA ARG A 15 -11.87 -7.38 13.19
C ARG A 15 -13.21 -6.69 13.43
N LYS A 16 -14.13 -7.32 14.18
CA LYS A 16 -15.41 -6.70 14.56
C LYS A 16 -15.20 -5.51 15.49
N ALA A 17 -14.23 -5.58 16.41
CA ALA A 17 -13.88 -4.47 17.27
C ALA A 17 -13.27 -3.31 16.46
N GLU A 18 -12.44 -3.60 15.46
CA GLU A 18 -11.86 -2.58 14.59
C GLU A 18 -12.91 -1.85 13.75
N ILE A 19 -13.86 -2.56 13.13
CA ILE A 19 -14.98 -1.95 12.40
C ILE A 19 -15.80 -1.03 13.32
N ARG A 20 -16.01 -1.43 14.58
CA ARG A 20 -16.71 -0.60 15.56
C ARG A 20 -15.95 0.67 15.89
N LYS A 21 -14.62 0.61 16.00
CA LYS A 21 -13.77 1.80 16.20
C LYS A 21 -13.80 2.70 14.97
N ALA A 22 -13.67 2.15 13.76
CA ALA A 22 -13.71 2.93 12.52
C ALA A 22 -15.06 3.66 12.33
N HIS A 23 -16.16 3.10 12.82
CA HIS A 23 -17.47 3.76 12.85
C HIS A 23 -17.57 4.92 13.85
N ASP A 24 -16.60 5.05 14.77
CA ASP A 24 -16.56 6.07 15.84
C ASP A 24 -15.47 7.13 15.61
N VAL A 25 -14.81 7.11 14.44
CA VAL A 25 -13.70 8.02 14.13
C VAL A 25 -14.17 9.16 13.23
N THR A 26 -14.32 10.34 13.83
CA THR A 26 -14.11 11.63 13.14
C THR A 26 -12.75 11.58 12.48
N ILE A 27 -12.66 11.84 11.17
CA ILE A 27 -11.39 11.88 10.41
C ILE A 27 -10.38 12.73 11.17
N LYS A 28 -9.47 12.09 11.91
CA LYS A 28 -8.21 12.69 12.33
C LYS A 28 -7.22 12.26 11.27
N GLU A 29 -6.80 13.22 10.45
CA GLU A 29 -5.63 13.09 9.60
C GLU A 29 -4.45 12.71 10.51
N VAL A 30 -4.04 11.45 10.48
CA VAL A 30 -2.79 11.00 11.09
C VAL A 30 -1.84 10.78 9.93
N LEU A 31 -1.12 11.84 9.60
CA LEU A 31 0.14 11.76 8.87
C LEU A 31 1.24 11.90 9.91
N ASP A 32 1.64 10.79 10.55
CA ASP A 32 2.96 10.72 11.20
C ASP A 32 4.00 10.54 10.09
N VAL A 33 4.23 11.61 9.34
CA VAL A 33 5.44 11.77 8.54
C VAL A 33 6.50 12.19 9.54
N GLU A 34 7.40 11.28 9.92
CA GLU A 34 8.64 11.68 10.58
C GLU A 34 9.25 12.77 9.69
N ALA A 35 9.25 14.00 10.20
CA ALA A 35 9.65 15.16 9.46
C ALA A 35 11.13 15.00 9.08
N MET A 36 11.37 14.57 7.85
CA MET A 36 12.68 14.70 7.24
C MET A 36 12.86 16.21 7.10
N GLU A 37 13.69 16.81 7.97
CA GLU A 37 13.83 18.26 8.15
C GLU A 37 14.23 19.02 6.86
N ASN A 38 14.57 18.28 5.79
CA ASN A 38 14.93 18.78 4.46
C ASN A 38 14.20 18.07 3.29
N ALA A 39 13.09 17.35 3.53
CA ALA A 39 12.31 16.81 2.42
C ALA A 39 11.62 17.94 1.65
N PRO A 40 11.69 17.96 0.31
CA PRO A 40 10.88 18.88 -0.47
C PRO A 40 9.40 18.62 -0.18
N ILE A 41 8.69 19.66 0.23
CA ILE A 41 7.26 19.60 0.48
C ILE A 41 6.56 19.42 -0.88
N ILE A 42 5.96 18.26 -1.10
CA ILE A 42 5.10 18.00 -2.27
C ILE A 42 3.69 18.48 -1.89
N GLN A 43 3.35 19.70 -2.28
CA GLN A 43 2.02 20.30 -2.07
C GLN A 43 1.42 20.74 -3.40
N PHE A 44 0.13 20.44 -3.59
CA PHE A 44 -0.63 20.95 -4.73
C PHE A 44 -0.96 22.42 -4.54
N GLU A 45 -0.59 23.25 -5.50
CA GLU A 45 -0.95 24.67 -5.49
C GLU A 45 -2.46 24.85 -5.76
N ARG A 46 -3.01 26.00 -5.33
CA ARG A 46 -4.45 26.30 -5.51
C ARG A 46 -4.90 26.22 -6.97
N ALA A 47 -4.01 26.54 -7.92
CA ALA A 47 -4.26 26.45 -9.36
C ALA A 47 -4.24 25.00 -9.90
N GLU A 48 -3.64 24.07 -9.17
CA GLU A 48 -3.56 22.64 -9.52
C GLU A 48 -4.70 21.83 -8.89
N ARG A 49 -5.36 22.38 -7.86
CA ARG A 49 -6.58 21.81 -7.26
C ARG A 49 -7.79 21.80 -8.19
N SER A 50 -7.79 22.67 -9.21
CA SER A 50 -8.70 22.48 -10.34
C SER A 50 -8.19 21.29 -11.13
N GLY A 51 -8.57 20.10 -10.65
CA GLY A 51 -8.27 18.87 -11.34
C GLY A 51 -8.69 18.96 -12.81
N PRO A 52 -8.04 18.19 -13.68
CA PRO A 52 -8.37 18.14 -15.09
C PRO A 52 -9.88 17.95 -15.28
N LYS A 53 -10.47 18.70 -16.22
CA LYS A 53 -11.93 18.67 -16.52
C LYS A 53 -12.44 17.29 -16.94
N ASN A 54 -11.52 16.37 -17.21
CA ASN A 54 -11.78 15.01 -17.64
C ASN A 54 -11.36 14.12 -16.48
N SER A 55 -12.27 13.30 -15.96
CA SER A 55 -11.89 12.30 -14.95
C SER A 55 -10.84 11.37 -15.54
N HIS A 56 -9.63 11.41 -15.02
CA HIS A 56 -8.65 10.37 -15.31
C HIS A 56 -9.16 9.09 -14.66
N ASN A 57 -9.70 8.18 -15.47
CA ASN A 57 -9.99 6.80 -15.07
C ASN A 57 -8.74 5.91 -15.21
N ASP A 58 -7.58 6.51 -15.48
CA ASP A 58 -6.32 5.80 -15.61
C ASP A 58 -5.80 5.41 -14.21
N ALA A 59 -5.35 4.17 -14.11
CA ALA A 59 -4.72 3.65 -12.90
C ALA A 59 -3.46 4.44 -12.55
N LEU A 60 -3.36 4.93 -11.31
CA LEU A 60 -2.09 5.44 -10.80
C LEU A 60 -1.16 4.25 -10.52
N VAL A 61 -0.08 4.15 -11.30
CA VAL A 61 0.96 3.16 -11.11
C VAL A 61 2.27 3.90 -10.81
N ILE A 62 2.92 3.53 -9.72
CA ILE A 62 4.20 4.12 -9.30
C ILE A 62 5.31 3.06 -9.32
N MET A 63 6.53 3.56 -9.29
CA MET A 63 7.74 2.80 -9.03
C MET A 63 8.25 3.12 -7.63
N ALA A 64 8.70 2.10 -6.89
CA ALA A 64 9.27 2.28 -5.56
C ALA A 64 10.31 1.20 -5.26
N LEU A 65 11.13 1.45 -4.23
CA LEU A 65 11.96 0.41 -3.65
C LEU A 65 11.17 -0.30 -2.54
N LEU A 66 11.01 -1.61 -2.67
CA LEU A 66 10.42 -2.48 -1.65
C LEU A 66 11.49 -3.48 -1.20
N ALA A 67 11.89 -3.43 0.07
CA ALA A 67 12.98 -4.27 0.59
C ALA A 67 14.29 -4.17 -0.22
N ASN A 68 14.62 -2.95 -0.69
CA ASN A 68 15.75 -2.65 -1.58
C ASN A 68 15.65 -3.23 -3.01
N TYR A 69 14.51 -3.81 -3.39
CA TYR A 69 14.22 -4.18 -4.77
C TYR A 69 13.41 -3.10 -5.46
N GLU A 70 13.81 -2.74 -6.68
CA GLU A 70 13.03 -1.84 -7.52
C GLU A 70 11.80 -2.55 -8.06
N VAL A 71 10.63 -2.11 -7.62
CA VAL A 71 9.34 -2.62 -8.07
C VAL A 71 8.73 -1.58 -9.00
N GLY A 72 8.80 -1.86 -10.31
CA GLY A 72 8.42 -0.91 -11.37
C GLY A 72 6.92 -0.67 -11.55
N ARG A 73 6.05 -1.51 -10.98
CA ARG A 73 4.59 -1.41 -11.17
C ARG A 73 3.82 -1.67 -9.87
N ILE A 74 3.63 -0.62 -9.08
CA ILE A 74 2.78 -0.62 -7.89
C ILE A 74 1.49 0.12 -8.20
N PHE A 75 0.37 -0.59 -8.20
CA PHE A 75 -0.95 0.00 -8.41
C PHE A 75 -1.46 0.65 -7.12
N ILE A 76 -1.82 1.93 -7.20
CA ILE A 76 -2.40 2.67 -6.08
C ILE A 76 -3.93 2.56 -6.15
N ASP A 77 -4.49 1.69 -5.32
CA ASP A 77 -5.92 1.52 -5.14
C ASP A 77 -6.37 2.16 -3.81
N SER A 78 -6.95 3.36 -3.87
CA SER A 78 -7.52 4.04 -2.69
C SER A 78 -8.78 3.35 -2.15
N GLY A 79 -9.37 2.42 -2.90
CA GLY A 79 -10.49 1.59 -2.48
C GLY A 79 -10.07 0.23 -1.90
N SER A 80 -8.77 -0.04 -1.75
CA SER A 80 -8.27 -1.24 -1.09
C SER A 80 -8.05 -0.99 0.41
N SER A 81 -8.48 -1.94 1.25
CA SER A 81 -8.23 -1.87 2.69
C SER A 81 -6.87 -2.43 3.12
N THR A 82 -6.09 -2.99 2.18
CA THR A 82 -4.84 -3.68 2.48
C THR A 82 -3.85 -3.64 1.30
N ASN A 83 -2.56 -3.78 1.61
CA ASN A 83 -1.50 -3.85 0.62
C ASN A 83 -1.29 -5.31 0.18
N ILE A 84 -1.14 -5.55 -1.12
CA ILE A 84 -1.01 -6.89 -1.68
C ILE A 84 0.28 -6.97 -2.50
N LEU A 85 1.13 -7.93 -2.15
CA LEU A 85 2.28 -8.33 -2.96
C LEU A 85 1.94 -9.65 -3.67
N PHE A 86 2.02 -9.67 -4.99
CA PHE A 86 1.79 -10.90 -5.76
C PHE A 86 2.88 -11.93 -5.44
N GLY A 87 2.48 -13.20 -5.35
CA GLY A 87 3.41 -14.30 -5.06
C GLY A 87 4.58 -14.37 -6.04
N GLU A 88 4.32 -14.10 -7.33
CA GLU A 88 5.37 -14.04 -8.34
C GLU A 88 6.38 -12.91 -8.07
N ALA A 89 5.92 -11.73 -7.64
CA ALA A 89 6.82 -10.64 -7.27
C ALA A 89 7.65 -10.99 -6.03
N TYR A 90 7.04 -11.62 -5.02
CA TYR A 90 7.75 -12.15 -3.85
C TYR A 90 8.85 -13.15 -4.25
N ASP A 91 8.53 -14.07 -5.16
CA ASP A 91 9.45 -15.09 -5.65
C ASP A 91 10.61 -14.44 -6.46
N GLN A 92 10.31 -13.45 -7.31
CA GLN A 92 11.32 -12.70 -8.10
C GLN A 92 12.22 -11.79 -7.25
N MET A 93 11.67 -11.23 -6.17
CA MET A 93 12.43 -10.44 -5.19
C MET A 93 13.28 -11.31 -4.25
N GLN A 94 13.28 -12.65 -4.43
CA GLN A 94 14.10 -13.57 -3.65
C GLN A 94 13.92 -13.40 -2.13
N LEU A 95 12.71 -13.05 -1.69
CA LEU A 95 12.39 -12.83 -0.28
C LEU A 95 12.14 -14.14 0.48
N GLY A 96 12.45 -15.30 -0.13
CA GLY A 96 12.19 -16.64 0.41
C GLY A 96 12.86 -16.92 1.76
N ASP A 97 13.93 -16.20 2.08
CA ASP A 97 14.61 -16.28 3.38
C ASP A 97 13.86 -15.53 4.49
N ILE A 98 12.93 -14.63 4.13
CA ILE A 98 12.10 -13.91 5.10
C ILE A 98 10.82 -14.73 5.34
N PRO A 99 10.60 -15.22 6.57
CA PRO A 99 9.45 -16.06 6.88
C PRO A 99 8.15 -15.27 6.75
N LEU A 100 7.16 -15.86 6.07
CA LEU A 100 5.79 -15.35 6.04
C LEU A 100 5.07 -15.70 7.34
N GLU A 101 4.43 -14.71 7.96
CA GLU A 101 3.53 -14.95 9.09
C GLU A 101 2.24 -15.61 8.58
N LYS A 102 1.86 -16.73 9.20
CA LYS A 102 0.62 -17.41 8.88
C LYS A 102 -0.55 -16.66 9.49
N VAL A 103 -1.59 -16.48 8.68
CA VAL A 103 -2.86 -15.93 9.12
C VAL A 103 -4.03 -16.69 8.52
N ASN A 104 -5.14 -16.66 9.23
CA ASN A 104 -6.37 -17.38 8.90
C ASN A 104 -7.36 -16.50 8.12
N THR A 105 -7.10 -15.20 8.05
CA THR A 105 -7.91 -14.24 7.31
C THR A 105 -7.78 -14.40 5.79
N SER A 106 -8.90 -14.26 5.08
CA SER A 106 -8.94 -14.23 3.62
C SER A 106 -9.13 -12.81 3.10
N LEU A 107 -8.77 -12.61 1.83
CA LEU A 107 -9.08 -11.40 1.07
C LEU A 107 -10.36 -11.65 0.26
N TYR A 108 -11.23 -10.64 0.19
CA TYR A 108 -12.50 -10.68 -0.52
C TYR A 108 -12.50 -9.65 -1.65
N GLY A 109 -12.71 -10.11 -2.88
CA GLY A 109 -12.85 -9.27 -4.06
C GLY A 109 -14.25 -8.71 -4.23
N PHE A 110 -14.38 -7.70 -5.10
CA PHE A 110 -15.65 -7.06 -5.42
C PHE A 110 -16.70 -8.03 -5.97
N THR A 111 -16.26 -9.01 -6.75
CA THR A 111 -17.06 -10.09 -7.34
C THR A 111 -17.42 -11.19 -6.34
N GLY A 112 -17.01 -11.05 -5.07
CA GLY A 112 -17.18 -12.09 -4.03
C GLY A 112 -16.10 -13.17 -4.06
N GLU A 113 -15.09 -13.03 -4.94
CA GLU A 113 -13.94 -13.93 -4.95
C GLU A 113 -13.21 -13.93 -3.62
N VAL A 114 -12.81 -15.11 -3.15
CA VAL A 114 -12.10 -15.29 -1.89
C VAL A 114 -10.70 -15.79 -2.19
N VAL A 115 -9.70 -15.02 -1.79
CA VAL A 115 -8.28 -15.37 -1.95
C VAL A 115 -7.67 -15.65 -0.59
N HIS A 116 -7.10 -16.85 -0.46
CA HIS A 116 -6.25 -17.22 0.67
C HIS A 116 -4.81 -16.88 0.28
N HIS A 117 -4.22 -15.94 1.01
CA HIS A 117 -2.86 -15.48 0.73
C HIS A 117 -1.83 -16.41 1.40
N ARG A 118 -0.58 -16.42 0.89
CA ARG A 118 0.49 -17.28 1.43
C ARG A 118 0.86 -16.93 2.88
N GLY A 119 0.70 -15.66 3.25
CA GLY A 119 0.97 -15.13 4.58
C GLY A 119 1.28 -13.64 4.50
N ILE A 120 1.65 -13.04 5.63
CA ILE A 120 1.97 -11.62 5.75
C ILE A 120 3.47 -11.43 5.89
N ILE A 121 3.96 -10.31 5.37
CA ILE A 121 5.33 -9.87 5.52
C ILE A 121 5.37 -8.36 5.73
N SER A 122 6.26 -7.91 6.60
CA SER A 122 6.56 -6.50 6.80
C SER A 122 7.84 -6.15 6.03
N LEU A 123 7.72 -5.28 5.03
CA LEU A 123 8.83 -4.88 4.17
C LEU A 123 8.99 -3.35 4.23
N PRO A 124 10.23 -2.82 4.23
CA PRO A 124 10.45 -1.39 4.12
C PRO A 124 10.10 -0.93 2.70
N LEU A 125 9.41 0.21 2.60
CA LEU A 125 9.03 0.86 1.34
C LEU A 125 9.69 2.24 1.27
N THR A 126 10.38 2.53 0.17
CA THR A 126 10.96 3.86 -0.10
C THR A 126 10.35 4.43 -1.37
N LEU A 127 9.74 5.61 -1.24
CA LEU A 127 9.17 6.39 -2.33
C LEU A 127 10.06 7.58 -2.64
N GLY A 128 10.09 8.04 -3.89
CA GLY A 128 10.72 9.32 -4.24
C GLY A 128 12.25 9.33 -4.30
N VAL A 129 12.91 8.18 -4.16
CA VAL A 129 14.32 8.05 -4.57
C VAL A 129 14.39 8.04 -6.09
N GLY A 130 14.73 9.18 -6.69
CA GLY A 130 15.25 9.17 -8.06
C GLY A 130 16.50 8.27 -8.07
N LEU A 131 16.61 7.37 -9.04
CA LEU A 131 17.91 6.75 -9.32
C LEU A 131 18.93 7.89 -9.42
N PRO A 132 20.10 7.80 -8.75
CA PRO A 132 21.17 8.73 -9.07
C PRO A 132 21.38 8.61 -10.58
N GLU A 133 21.27 9.73 -11.31
CA GLU A 133 21.71 9.76 -12.71
C GLU A 133 23.11 9.16 -12.72
N GLU A 134 23.25 8.01 -13.37
CA GLU A 134 24.55 7.47 -13.71
C GLU A 134 25.19 8.57 -14.55
N ARG A 135 26.16 9.28 -13.96
CA ARG A 135 26.91 10.31 -14.66
C ARG A 135 27.51 9.63 -15.88
N ALA A 136 26.91 9.83 -17.04
CA ALA A 136 27.50 9.49 -18.31
C ALA A 136 28.87 10.18 -18.34
N CYS A 137 29.93 9.35 -18.41
CA CYS A 137 31.28 9.83 -18.64
C CYS A 137 31.38 10.63 -19.94
#